data_AF-A0A7J8C622-F1
#
_entry.id   AF-A0A7J8C622-F1
#
_cell.length_a   1.000
_cell.length_b   1.000
_cell.length_c   1.000
_cell.angle_alpha   90.00
_cell.angle_beta   90.00
_cell.angle_gamma   90.00
#
_symmetry.space_group_name_H-M   'P 1'
#
loop_
_entity.id
_entity.type
_entity.pdbx_description
1 polymer ?
#
loop_
_entity_poly.entity_id
_entity_poly.type
_entity_poly.pdbx_seq_one_letter_code
_entity_poly.pdbx_strand_id
1 'polypeptide(L)' 'MRMTAFDADDPATDNALLRYNIRQQTPDKPSPNMFYIDPEKGDIVTVVSPALLDREERPGCRKKRPRTDGEGGGSVQHR' A
#
# COMPACT_ATOMS: atom_id res chain seq x y z
N MET A 1 -2.85 -2.50 15.17
CA MET A 1 -4.23 -2.15 14.75
C MET A 1 -5.09 -3.39 14.92
N ARG A 2 -6.40 -3.28 15.20
CA ARG A 2 -7.28 -4.44 15.42
C ARG A 2 -8.50 -4.39 14.50
N MET A 3 -8.80 -5.50 13.83
CA MET A 3 -10.01 -5.69 13.03
C MET A 3 -11.08 -6.41 13.85
N THR A 4 -12.35 -6.07 13.60
CA THR A 4 -13.50 -6.72 14.20
C THR A 4 -14.51 -7.08 13.13
N ALA A 5 -14.93 -8.34 13.11
CA ALA A 5 -16.04 -8.85 12.33
C ALA A 5 -17.02 -9.57 13.27
N PHE A 6 -18.27 -9.71 12.83
CA PHE A 6 -19.35 -10.31 13.61
C PHE A 6 -20.07 -11.33 12.72
N ASP A 7 -20.25 -12.54 13.25
CA ASP A 7 -21.07 -13.59 12.64
C ASP A 7 -22.43 -13.65 13.35
N ALA A 8 -23.49 -14.00 12.63
CA ALA A 8 -24.85 -14.05 13.17
C ALA A 8 -25.20 -15.40 13.80
N ASP A 9 -24.35 -16.42 13.63
CA ASP A 9 -24.55 -17.75 14.18
C ASP A 9 -24.31 -17.83 15.70
N ASP A 10 -24.72 -18.95 16.31
CA ASP A 10 -24.56 -19.19 17.74
C ASP A 10 -23.06 -19.26 18.11
N PRO A 11 -22.56 -18.39 19.02
CA PRO A 11 -21.15 -18.36 19.43
C PRO A 11 -20.68 -19.63 20.13
N ALA A 12 -21.58 -20.50 20.58
CA ALA A 12 -21.23 -21.81 21.15
C ALA A 12 -20.95 -22.87 20.08
N THR A 13 -21.16 -22.55 18.80
CA THR A 13 -20.94 -23.47 17.67
C THR A 13 -19.76 -23.02 16.82
N ASP A 14 -19.07 -23.97 16.19
CA ASP A 14 -17.92 -23.69 15.31
C ASP A 14 -18.29 -22.83 14.09
N ASN A 15 -19.59 -22.69 13.78
CA ASN A 15 -20.06 -21.87 12.65
C ASN A 15 -19.82 -20.37 12.90
N ALA A 16 -19.84 -19.92 14.16
CA ALA A 16 -19.54 -18.55 14.52
C ALA A 16 -18.01 -18.26 14.61
N LEU A 17 -17.15 -19.25 14.33
CA LEU A 17 -15.71 -19.11 14.42
C LEU A 17 -15.16 -18.33 13.22
N LEU A 18 -14.80 -17.07 13.46
CA LEU A 18 -14.19 -16.19 12.46
C LEU A 18 -12.70 -16.50 12.28
N ARG A 19 -12.24 -16.45 11.02
CA ARG A 19 -10.82 -16.54 10.66
C ARG A 19 -10.37 -15.40 9.78
N TYR A 20 -9.47 -14.57 10.29
CA TYR A 20 -8.93 -13.42 9.57
C TYR A 20 -7.74 -13.82 8.70
N ASN A 21 -7.71 -13.31 7.46
CA ASN A 21 -6.59 -13.52 6.52
C ASN A 21 -6.38 -12.26 5.66
N ILE A 22 -5.12 -11.87 5.48
CA ILE A 22 -4.78 -10.76 4.58
C ILE A 22 -4.76 -11.30 3.14
N ARG A 23 -5.71 -10.83 2.31
CA ARG A 23 -5.79 -11.24 0.89
C ARG A 23 -4.82 -10.48 0.00
N GLN A 24 -4.60 -9.19 0.28
CA GLN A 24 -3.74 -8.33 -0.53
C GLN A 24 -3.17 -7.21 0.33
N GLN A 25 -1.90 -6.87 0.09
CA GLN A 25 -1.23 -5.70 0.66
C GLN A 25 -0.82 -4.79 -0.49
N THR A 26 -1.02 -3.48 -0.33
CA THR A 26 -0.61 -2.50 -1.33
C THR A 26 -0.06 -1.26 -0.62
N PRO A 27 1.16 -0.82 -0.93
CA PRO A 27 2.11 -1.37 -1.93
C PRO A 27 2.75 -2.70 -1.49
N ASP A 28 3.22 -3.47 -2.46
CA ASP A 28 3.98 -4.72 -2.34
C ASP A 28 5.47 -4.50 -2.03
N LYS A 29 5.88 -3.23 -1.92
CA LYS A 29 7.24 -2.81 -1.59
C LYS A 29 7.28 -2.19 -0.19
N PRO A 30 8.36 -2.42 0.58
CA PRO A 30 9.57 -3.20 0.24
C PRO A 30 9.42 -4.73 0.31
N SER A 31 8.34 -5.24 0.89
CA SER A 31 8.01 -6.66 0.90
C SER A 31 6.51 -6.85 0.71
N PRO A 32 6.05 -7.91 0.02
CA PRO A 32 4.62 -8.21 -0.11
C PRO A 32 3.99 -8.65 1.22
N ASN A 33 4.80 -9.04 2.21
CA ASN A 33 4.36 -9.53 3.52
C ASN A 33 4.87 -8.61 4.65
N MET A 34 4.40 -7.36 4.67
CA MET A 34 4.76 -6.40 5.72
C MET A 34 3.95 -6.57 7.00
N PHE A 35 2.71 -7.04 6.85
CA PHE A 35 1.77 -7.19 7.95
C PHE A 35 1.41 -8.65 8.17
N TYR A 36 1.33 -9.03 9.44
CA TYR A 36 0.75 -10.28 9.91
C TYR A 36 -0.57 -9.98 10.62
N ILE A 37 -1.57 -10.85 10.43
CA ILE A 37 -2.84 -10.79 11.17
C ILE A 37 -2.98 -12.06 12.00
N ASP A 38 -3.33 -11.91 13.27
CA ASP A 38 -3.74 -13.04 14.11
C ASP A 38 -5.09 -13.56 13.57
N PRO A 39 -5.18 -14.82 13.10
CA PRO A 39 -6.38 -15.35 12.48
C PRO A 39 -7.54 -15.49 13.45
N GLU A 40 -7.30 -15.52 14.76
CA GLU A 40 -8.34 -15.66 15.79
C GLU A 40 -8.74 -14.30 16.35
N LYS A 41 -7.76 -13.43 16.63
CA LYS A 41 -8.00 -12.14 17.30
C LYS A 41 -8.26 -10.98 16.35
N GLY A 42 -7.81 -11.09 15.09
CA GLY A 42 -7.83 -10.00 14.12
C GLY A 42 -6.81 -8.89 14.43
N ASP A 43 -5.79 -9.18 15.24
CA ASP A 43 -4.73 -8.23 15.58
C ASP A 43 -3.69 -8.17 14.46
N ILE A 44 -3.43 -6.95 13.96
CA ILE A 44 -2.48 -6.71 12.87
C ILE A 44 -1.18 -6.12 13.44
N VAL A 45 -0.07 -6.79 13.13
CA VAL A 45 1.30 -6.40 13.51
C VAL A 45 2.19 -6.28 12.28
N THR A 46 3.16 -5.37 12.34
CA THR A 46 4.19 -5.21 11.32
C THR A 46 5.33 -6.19 11.59
N VAL A 47 5.63 -7.04 10.61
CA VAL A 47 6.72 -8.04 10.70
C VAL A 47 8.01 -7.59 10.01
N VAL A 48 7.97 -6.49 9.26
CA VAL A 48 9.15 -5.88 8.66
C VAL A 48 9.87 -4.96 9.64
N SER A 49 11.19 -4.88 9.50
CA SER A 49 12.02 -3.99 10.31
C SER A 49 11.54 -2.53 10.17
N PRO A 50 11.47 -1.76 11.27
CA PRO A 50 11.04 -0.36 11.24
C PRO A 50 11.83 0.51 10.26
N ALA A 51 13.10 0.16 10.01
CA ALA A 51 13.97 0.84 9.05
C ALA A 51 13.50 0.74 7.59
N LEU A 52 12.74 -0.30 7.22
CA LEU A 52 12.16 -0.48 5.88
C LEU A 52 10.73 0.10 5.77
N LEU A 53 10.12 0.43 6.91
CA LEU A 53 8.85 1.16 6.98
C LEU A 53 9.07 2.67 6.98
N ASP A 54 10.33 3.11 6.83
CA ASP A 54 10.68 4.51 6.85
C ASP A 54 10.01 5.25 5.69
N ARG A 55 9.36 6.36 6.05
CA ARG A 55 8.65 7.24 5.13
C ARG A 55 9.61 7.91 4.13
N GLU A 56 10.90 7.99 4.46
CA GLU A 56 11.93 8.62 3.63
C GLU A 56 12.45 7.75 2.46
N GLU A 57 12.24 6.44 2.45
CA GLU A 57 12.66 5.57 1.32
C GLU A 57 11.70 5.60 0.11
N ARG A 58 10.82 6.61 0.02
CA ARG A 58 10.09 6.88 -1.23
C ARG A 58 10.93 7.80 -2.10
N PRO A 59 11.80 7.30 -3.02
CA PRO A 59 12.38 8.18 -4.03
C PRO A 59 11.19 8.71 -4.81
N GLY A 60 11.05 10.04 -4.79
CA GLY A 60 9.82 10.71 -5.12
C GLY A 60 9.16 10.17 -6.38
N CYS A 61 7.82 10.22 -6.39
CA CYS A 61 7.10 10.42 -7.63
C CYS A 61 7.59 11.77 -8.21
N ARG A 62 8.78 11.75 -8.84
CA ARG A 62 9.23 12.77 -9.76
C ARG A 62 8.22 12.68 -10.88
N LYS A 63 7.16 13.47 -10.78
CA LYS A 63 6.44 13.95 -11.95
C LYS A 63 7.53 14.50 -12.86
N LYS A 64 7.96 13.72 -13.85
CA LYS A 64 8.79 14.23 -14.92
C LYS A 64 7.91 15.27 -15.61
N ARG A 65 8.08 16.53 -15.23
CA ARG A 65 7.63 17.64 -16.06
C ARG A 65 8.33 17.42 -17.40
N PRO A 66 7.62 17.25 -18.52
CA PRO A 66 8.28 17.33 -19.81
C PRO A 66 8.90 18.73 -19.90
N ARG A 67 10.23 18.79 -20.01
CA ARG A 67 10.89 19.96 -20.58
C ARG A 67 10.75 19.81 -22.08
N THR A 68 9.88 20.62 -22.68
CA THR A 68 10.01 20.93 -24.11
C THR A 68 11.09 22.00 -24.21
N ASP A 69 12.32 21.54 -24.41
CA ASP A 69 13.38 22.36 -24.98
C ASP A 69 13.01 22.52 -26.47
N GLY A 70 12.71 23.75 -26.86
CA GLY A 70 12.30 24.10 -28.22
C GLY A 70 12.89 25.45 -28.61
N GLU A 71 14.21 25.58 -28.51
CA GLU A 71 14.94 26.63 -29.21
C GLU A 71 15.31 26.09 -30.59
N GLY A 72 14.81 26.72 -31.65
CA GLY A 72 15.20 26.42 -33.02
C GLY A 72 14.11 26.68 -34.06
N GLY A 73 14.07 27.87 -34.64
CA GLY A 73 13.24 28.14 -35.81
C GLY A 73 13.17 29.61 -36.18
N GLY A 74 14.22 30.13 -36.81
CA GLY A 74 14.17 31.42 -37.48
C GLY A 74 13.21 31.39 -38.68
N SER A 75 12.52 32.49 -38.91
CA SER A 75 12.19 32.96 -40.27
C SER A 75 11.79 34.43 -40.22
N VAL A 76 12.64 35.25 -40.83
CA VAL A 76 12.26 36.54 -41.39
C VAL A 76 11.19 36.29 -42.44
N GLN A 77 10.06 37.01 -42.39
CA GLN A 77 9.29 37.31 -43.60
C GLN A 77 8.84 38.78 -43.57
N HIS A 78 9.34 39.48 -44.58
CA HIS A 78 8.86 40.75 -45.09
C HIS A 78 7.34 40.79 -45.26
N ARG A 79 6.72 41.89 -44.82
CA ARG A 79 6.04 42.86 -45.69
C ARG A 79 5.76 44.15 -44.93
#